data_AF-A0A3C1V881-F1
#
_entry.id   AF-A0A3C1V881-F1
#
_cell.length_a   1.000
_cell.length_b   1.000
_cell.length_c   1.000
_cell.angle_alpha   90.00
_cell.angle_beta   90.00
_cell.angle_gamma   90.00
#
_symmetry.space_group_name_H-M   'P 1'
#
loop_
_entity.id
_entity.type
_entity.pdbx_description
1 polymer ?
#
loop_
_entity_poly.entity_id
_entity_poly.type
_entity_poly.pdbx_seq_one_letter_code
_entity_poly.pdbx_strand_id
1 'polypeptide(L)' 'LTIEDAETGEILELDSSRSAVRDRFALFNEERLAHLDQALNRTAVDTLRLSTVEPFAQTLQRFFEIRRGRRSR' A
#
# COMPACT_ATOMS: atom_id res chain seq x y z
N LEU A 1 0.62 5.63 -21.01
CA LEU A 1 -0.13 6.33 -19.94
C LEU A 1 0.35 7.76 -19.95
N THR A 2 -0.56 8.72 -20.01
CA THR A 2 -0.20 10.13 -19.96
C THR A 2 -0.48 10.65 -18.56
N ILE A 3 0.49 11.32 -17.96
CA ILE A 3 0.39 11.91 -16.62
C ILE A 3 0.56 13.42 -16.79
N GLU A 4 -0.32 14.18 -16.16
CA GLU A 4 -0.24 15.64 -16.08
C GLU A 4 0.17 16.02 -14.67
N ASP A 5 1.17 16.89 -14.55
CA ASP A 5 1.53 17.52 -13.28
C ASP A 5 0.51 18.61 -12.95
N ALA A 6 -0.21 18.44 -11.84
CA ALA A 6 -1.26 19.35 -11.41
C ALA A 6 -0.75 20.73 -10.95
N GLU A 7 0.55 20.88 -10.64
CA GLU A 7 1.15 22.15 -10.22
C GLU A 7 1.67 22.97 -11.41
N THR A 8 2.22 22.32 -12.44
CA THR A 8 2.87 22.99 -13.58
C THR A 8 2.11 22.88 -14.90
N GLY A 9 1.19 21.92 -15.03
CA GLY A 9 0.52 21.56 -16.28
C GLY A 9 1.42 20.81 -17.27
N GLU A 10 2.62 20.39 -16.86
CA GLU A 10 3.51 19.59 -17.71
C GLU A 10 2.91 18.20 -17.97
N ILE A 11 2.98 17.75 -19.23
CA ILE A 11 2.48 16.44 -19.65
C ILE A 11 3.66 15.50 -19.90
N LEU A 12 3.70 14.39 -19.16
CA LEU A 12 4.65 13.31 -19.35
C LEU A 12 3.98 12.05 -19.91
N GLU A 13 4.62 11.43 -20.90
CA GLU A 13 4.23 10.11 -21.39
C GLU A 13 5.03 9.01 -20.70
N LEU A 14 4.31 8.09 -20.05
CA LEU A 14 4.86 6.91 -19.37
C LEU A 14 4.47 5.64 -20.12
N ASP A 15 5.47 4.90 -20.57
CA ASP A 15 5.31 3.56 -21.11
C ASP A 15 5.37 2.50 -19.99
N SER A 16 4.21 2.16 -19.43
CA SER A 16 4.08 1.14 -18.38
C SER A 16 4.24 -0.30 -18.88
N SER A 17 4.41 -0.51 -20.18
CA SER A 17 4.65 -1.83 -20.78
C SER A 17 6.14 -2.22 -20.79
N ARG A 18 7.04 -1.26 -20.58
CA ARG A 18 8.49 -1.52 -20.47
C ARG A 18 8.83 -2.19 -19.15
N SER A 19 9.58 -3.29 -19.20
CA SER A 19 10.05 -4.00 -18.01
C SER A 19 10.83 -3.10 -17.07
N ALA A 20 11.80 -2.34 -17.59
CA ALA A 20 12.62 -1.43 -16.78
C ALA A 20 11.78 -0.39 -15.99
N VAL A 21 10.68 0.10 -16.56
CA VAL A 21 9.75 1.01 -15.88
C VAL A 21 9.02 0.29 -14.75
N ARG A 22 8.51 -0.92 -15.02
CA ARG A 22 7.83 -1.74 -14.00
C ARG A 22 8.77 -2.13 -12.87
N ASP A 23 9.99 -2.53 -13.19
CA ASP A 23 11.00 -2.95 -12.21
C ASP A 23 11.39 -1.77 -11.32
N ARG A 24 11.61 -0.59 -11.91
CA ARG A 24 11.90 0.63 -11.15
C ARG A 24 10.73 1.06 -10.27
N PHE A 25 9.51 0.96 -10.78
CA PHE A 25 8.31 1.24 -10.00
C PHE A 25 8.16 0.26 -8.83
N ALA A 26 8.35 -1.04 -9.06
CA ALA A 26 8.26 -2.07 -8.03
C ALA A 26 9.25 -1.81 -6.89
N LEU A 27 10.52 -1.57 -7.22
CA LEU A 27 11.57 -1.25 -6.23
C LEU A 27 11.20 -0.01 -5.39
N PHE A 28 10.81 1.08 -6.04
CA PHE A 28 10.43 2.31 -5.33
C PHE A 28 9.20 2.10 -4.45
N ASN A 29 8.23 1.31 -4.93
CA ASN A 29 7.00 1.04 -4.19
C ASN A 29 7.25 0.13 -2.98
N GLU A 30 8.15 -0.85 -3.09
CA GLU A 30 8.62 -1.68 -1.98
C GLU A 30 9.25 -0.84 -0.88
N GLU A 31 10.20 0.04 -1.23
CA GLU A 31 10.83 0.97 -0.27
C GLU A 31 9.78 1.85 0.41
N ARG A 32 8.90 2.49 -0.38
CA ARG A 32 7.84 3.36 0.14
C ARG A 32 6.90 2.62 1.09
N LEU A 33 6.53 1.39 0.77
CA LEU A 33 5.67 0.55 1.60
C LEU A 33 6.38 0.10 2.89
N ALA A 34 7.67 -0.21 2.84
CA ALA A 34 8.46 -0.52 4.03
C ALA A 34 8.56 0.68 4.98
N HIS A 35 8.75 1.89 4.43
CA HIS A 35 8.73 3.12 5.22
C HIS A 35 7.36 3.37 5.87
N LEU A 36 6.26 3.14 5.14
CA LEU A 36 4.92 3.26 5.68
C LEU A 36 4.68 2.25 6.81
N ASP A 37 5.06 0.99 6.64
CA ASP A 37 4.92 -0.03 7.68
C ASP A 37 5.71 0.33 8.94
N GLN A 38 6.95 0.81 8.80
CA GLN A 38 7.74 1.29 9.93
C GLN A 38 7.07 2.47 10.65
N ALA A 39 6.50 3.42 9.91
CA ALA A 39 5.82 4.57 10.49
C ALA A 39 4.57 4.14 11.27
N LEU A 40 3.75 3.26 10.69
CA LEU A 40 2.52 2.78 11.32
C LEU A 40 2.82 1.89 12.53
N ASN A 41 3.82 1.01 12.46
CA ASN A 41 4.19 0.12 13.57
C ASN A 41 4.70 0.87 14.81
N ARG A 42 5.18 2.11 14.64
CA ARG A 42 5.57 2.99 15.76
C ARG A 42 4.37 3.65 16.44
N THR A 43 3.20 3.60 15.82
CA THR A 43 1.97 4.12 16.42
C THR A 43 1.27 3.01 17.18
N ALA A 44 0.62 3.32 18.30
CA ALA A 44 -0.12 2.35 19.12
C ALA A 44 -1.45 1.91 18.48
N VAL A 45 -1.51 1.82 17.15
CA VAL A 45 -2.70 1.44 16.38
C VAL A 45 -2.51 0.05 15.78
N ASP A 46 -3.59 -0.72 15.70
CA ASP A 46 -3.58 -1.99 15.00
C ASP A 46 -3.52 -1.75 13.48
N THR A 47 -2.59 -2.42 12.81
CA THR A 47 -2.41 -2.33 11.36
C THR A 47 -2.88 -3.62 10.68
N LEU A 48 -3.40 -3.48 9.45
CA LEU A 48 -3.77 -4.59 8.60
C LEU A 48 -3.32 -4.30 7.17
N ARG A 49 -2.58 -5.24 6.58
CA ARG A 49 -2.16 -5.17 5.17
C ARG A 49 -3.13 -5.99 4.32
N LEU A 50 -3.58 -5.42 3.21
CA LEU A 50 -4.52 -6.03 2.28
C LEU A 50 -3.95 -6.00 0.86
N SER A 51 -4.33 -6.99 0.06
CA SER A 51 -3.93 -7.11 -1.34
C SER A 51 -5.17 -7.26 -2.22
N THR A 52 -5.27 -6.50 -3.30
CA THR A 52 -6.42 -6.55 -4.21
C THR A 52 -6.50 -7.84 -5.02
N VAL A 53 -5.46 -8.68 -4.98
CA VAL A 53 -5.45 -10.00 -5.61
C VAL A 53 -5.84 -11.14 -4.65
N GLU A 54 -6.12 -10.81 -3.38
CA GLU A 54 -6.51 -11.77 -2.35
C GLU A 54 -7.90 -11.45 -1.77
N PRO A 55 -8.68 -12.46 -1.35
CA PRO A 55 -9.97 -12.22 -0.69
C PRO A 55 -9.83 -11.49 0.65
N PHE A 56 -10.55 -10.38 0.82
CA PHE A 56 -10.46 -9.55 2.04
C PHE A 56 -11.21 -10.11 3.25
N ALA A 57 -12.32 -10.82 3.01
CA ALA A 57 -13.31 -11.13 4.05
C ALA A 57 -12.70 -11.91 5.23
N GLN A 58 -11.90 -12.95 4.95
CA GLN A 58 -11.28 -13.79 5.97
C GLN A 58 -10.26 -13.00 6.80
N THR A 59 -9.45 -12.17 6.14
CA THR A 59 -8.42 -11.34 6.77
C THR A 59 -9.04 -10.28 7.68
N LEU A 60 -10.10 -9.61 7.22
CA LEU A 60 -10.86 -8.64 8.02
C LEU A 60 -11.53 -9.29 9.23
N GLN A 61 -12.17 -10.46 9.03
CA GLN A 61 -12.82 -11.19 10.13
C GLN A 61 -11.82 -11.52 11.24
N ARG A 62 -10.67 -12.11 10.89
CA ARG A 62 -9.62 -12.43 11.86
C ARG A 62 -9.12 -11.19 12.60
N PHE A 63 -8.93 -10.08 11.89
CA PHE A 63 -8.49 -8.81 12.49
C PHE A 63 -9.49 -8.31 13.55
N PHE A 64 -10.78 -8.32 13.25
CA PHE A 64 -11.81 -7.87 14.19
C PHE A 64 -11.94 -8.79 15.41
N GLU A 65 -11.80 -10.10 15.25
CA GLU A 65 -11.82 -11.05 16.38
C GLU A 65 -10.65 -10.81 17.35
N ILE A 66 -9.43 -10.63 16.83
CA ILE A 66 -8.25 -10.28 17.66
C ILE A 66 -8.50 -8.98 18.43
N ARG A 67 -9.05 -7.96 17.76
CA ARG A 67 -9.34 -6.66 18.37
C ARG A 67 -10.44 -6.76 19.43
N ARG A 68 -11.47 -7.59 19.21
CA ARG A 68 -12.52 -7.86 20.20
C ARG A 68 -11.96 -8.53 21.44
N GLY A 69 -11.10 -9.53 21.29
CA GLY A 69 -10.46 -10.25 22.40
C GLY A 69 -9.60 -9.35 23.31
N ARG A 70 -8.99 -8.29 22.76
CA ARG A 70 -8.20 -7.31 23.53
C ARG A 70 -9.04 -6.30 24.30
N ARG A 71 -10.26 -6.00 23.85
CA ARG A 71 -11.19 -5.05 24.49
C ARG A 71 -12.06 -5.67 25.58
N SER A 72 -12.18 -7.00 25.57
CA SER A 72 -12.98 -7.77 26.53
C SER A 72 -12.19 -8.21 27.77
N ARG A 73 -10.90 -7.85 27.85
CA ARG A 73 -10.04 -7.98 29.03
C ARG A 73 -9.91 -6.62 29.68
#